data_AF-A0A820MP56-F1
#
_entry.id   AF-A0A820MP56-F1
#
_cell.length_a   1.000
_cell.length_b   1.000
_cell.length_c   1.000
_cell.angle_alpha   90.00
_cell.angle_beta   90.00
_cell.angle_gamma   90.00
#
_symmetry.space_group_name_H-M   'P 1'
#
loop_
_entity.id
_entity.type
_entity.pdbx_description
1 polymer ?
#
loop_
_entity_poly.entity_id
_entity_poly.type
_entity_poly.pdbx_seq_one_letter_code
_entity_poly.pdbx_strand_id
1 'polypeptide(L)'
;MRLPTQKELPEYYETIKNPVDFNKIKKKLAEHRYRNVDELEADVMLLCKNAQEFNMENSTIYEDSIILQSVFTNARERIEKGDIPISS
;
A
#
# COMPACT_ATOMS: atom_id res chain seq x y z
N MET A 1 -1.97 4.47 -8.80
CA MET A 1 -2.73 5.67 -8.39
C MET A 1 -1.79 6.61 -7.65
N ARG A 2 -1.86 7.91 -7.89
CA ARG A 2 -1.05 8.95 -7.25
C ARG A 2 -1.94 9.75 -6.33
N LEU A 3 -1.47 10.11 -5.14
CA LEU A 3 -2.22 11.03 -4.27
C LEU A 3 -2.27 12.45 -4.87
N PRO A 4 -3.41 13.17 -4.75
CA PRO A 4 -3.46 14.61 -4.98
C PRO A 4 -2.47 15.33 -4.07
N THR A 5 -1.97 16.48 -4.47
CA THR A 5 -1.09 17.30 -3.61
C THR A 5 -1.86 17.89 -2.43
N GLN A 6 -1.15 18.28 -1.37
CA GLN A 6 -1.77 18.95 -0.21
C GLN A 6 -2.53 20.24 -0.57
N LYS A 7 -2.14 20.91 -1.67
CA LYS A 7 -2.87 22.08 -2.16
C LYS A 7 -4.20 21.71 -2.82
N GLU A 8 -4.25 20.54 -3.45
CA GLU A 8 -5.44 20.06 -4.18
C GLU A 8 -6.44 19.36 -3.25
N LEU A 9 -5.98 18.72 -2.17
CA LEU A 9 -6.84 18.02 -1.21
C LEU A 9 -6.31 18.16 0.24
N PRO A 10 -6.37 19.36 0.85
CA PRO A 10 -5.81 19.61 2.19
C PRO A 10 -6.36 18.68 3.28
N GLU A 11 -7.66 18.37 3.24
CA GLU A 11 -8.38 17.56 4.24
C GLU A 11 -7.82 16.13 4.35
N TYR A 12 -7.28 15.59 3.26
CA TYR A 12 -6.61 14.29 3.26
C TYR A 12 -5.37 14.33 4.13
N TYR A 13 -4.57 15.39 4.01
CA TYR A 13 -3.32 15.55 4.75
C TYR A 13 -3.52 16.02 6.19
N GLU A 14 -4.69 16.60 6.50
CA GLU A 14 -5.11 16.88 7.88
C GLU A 14 -5.51 15.61 8.61
N THR A 15 -6.22 14.71 7.93
CA THR A 15 -6.66 13.41 8.47
C THR A 15 -5.51 12.41 8.52
N ILE A 16 -4.89 12.13 7.37
CA ILE A 16 -3.89 11.08 7.18
C ILE A 16 -2.48 11.58 7.48
N LYS A 17 -1.91 11.09 8.59
CA LYS A 17 -0.60 11.56 9.10
C LYS A 17 0.59 11.05 8.31
N ASN A 18 0.49 9.87 7.70
CA ASN A 18 1.58 9.26 6.94
C ASN A 18 1.13 8.91 5.51
N PRO A 19 1.01 9.90 4.61
CA PRO A 19 0.63 9.66 3.23
C PRO A 19 1.60 8.73 2.51
N VAL A 20 1.03 7.74 1.83
CA VAL A 20 1.74 6.81 0.95
C VAL A 20 0.85 6.51 -0.25
N ASP A 21 1.46 6.32 -1.40
CA ASP A 21 0.82 5.90 -2.63
C ASP A 21 1.69 4.87 -3.36
N PHE A 22 1.14 4.25 -4.40
CA PHE A 22 1.89 3.28 -5.19
C PHE A 22 3.13 3.86 -5.87
N ASN A 23 3.15 5.16 -6.17
CA ASN A 23 4.33 5.77 -6.77
C ASN A 23 5.48 5.87 -5.77
N LYS A 24 5.20 6.20 -4.50
CA LYS A 24 6.16 6.21 -3.40
C LYS A 24 6.70 4.80 -3.13
N ILE A 25 5.83 3.78 -3.11
CA ILE A 25 6.24 2.38 -2.95
C ILE A 25 7.12 1.93 -4.12
N LYS A 26 6.70 2.17 -5.37
CA LYS A 26 7.49 1.84 -6.57
C LYS A 26 8.84 2.54 -6.58
N LYS A 27 8.90 3.80 -6.17
CA LYS A 27 10.16 4.55 -6.06
C LYS A 27 11.08 3.93 -5.02
N LYS A 28 10.57 3.60 -3.81
CA LYS A 28 11.36 2.92 -2.78
C LYS A 28 11.89 1.55 -3.25
N LEU A 29 11.10 0.79 -4.00
CA LEU A 29 11.53 -0.46 -4.62
C LEU A 29 12.68 -0.23 -5.61
N ALA A 30 12.52 0.71 -6.55
CA ALA A 30 13.52 1.02 -7.57
C ALA A 30 14.84 1.56 -6.98
N GLU A 31 14.77 2.23 -5.84
CA GLU A 31 15.92 2.74 -5.09
C GLU A 31 16.51 1.72 -4.10
N HIS A 32 16.06 0.45 -4.12
CA HIS A 32 16.49 -0.61 -3.19
C HIS A 32 16.38 -0.20 -1.70
N ARG A 33 15.32 0.54 -1.35
CA ARG A 33 15.12 1.07 0.02
C ARG A 33 14.45 0.09 0.97
N TYR A 34 13.94 -1.03 0.46
CA TYR A 34 13.37 -2.09 1.28
C TYR A 34 14.44 -3.15 1.52
N ARG A 35 14.77 -3.39 2.79
CA ARG A 35 15.79 -4.39 3.19
C ARG A 35 15.23 -5.81 3.15
N ASN A 36 13.93 -5.95 3.34
CA ASN A 36 13.20 -7.21 3.34
C ASN A 36 11.75 -6.97 2.91
N VAL A 37 11.01 -8.07 2.74
CA VAL A 37 9.60 -8.03 2.36
C VAL A 37 8.70 -7.42 3.44
N ASP A 38 9.09 -7.50 4.72
CA ASP A 38 8.33 -6.90 5.84
C ASP A 38 8.21 -5.38 5.70
N GLU A 39 9.28 -4.71 5.29
CA GLU A 39 9.24 -3.26 5.09
C GLU A 39 8.39 -2.86 3.89
N LEU A 40 8.34 -3.70 2.84
CA LEU A 40 7.43 -3.50 1.72
C LEU A 40 5.98 -3.71 2.17
N GLU A 41 5.70 -4.78 2.90
CA GLU A 41 4.39 -5.07 3.47
C GLU A 41 3.90 -3.91 4.34
N ALA A 42 4.75 -3.38 5.22
CA ALA A 42 4.37 -2.27 6.09
C ALA A 42 3.86 -1.05 5.32
N ASP A 43 4.49 -0.70 4.19
CA ASP A 43 4.02 0.41 3.35
C ASP A 43 2.75 0.06 2.56
N VAL A 44 2.58 -1.19 2.11
CA VAL A 44 1.35 -1.64 1.44
C VAL A 44 0.18 -1.66 2.42
N MET A 45 0.37 -2.14 3.64
CA MET A 45 -0.64 -2.12 4.69
C MET A 45 -0.98 -0.69 5.11
N LEU A 46 0.02 0.20 5.18
CA LEU A 46 -0.22 1.62 5.44
C LEU A 46 -1.03 2.27 4.31
N LEU A 47 -0.75 1.94 3.05
CA LEU A 47 -1.53 2.41 1.90
C LEU A 47 -3.00 2.02 2.03
N CYS A 48 -3.27 0.75 2.34
CA CYS A 48 -4.63 0.26 2.51
C CYS A 48 -5.31 0.89 3.72
N LYS A 49 -4.62 0.99 4.87
CA LYS A 49 -5.16 1.62 6.07
C LYS A 49 -5.55 3.08 5.80
N ASN A 50 -4.68 3.85 5.13
CA ASN A 50 -4.98 5.24 4.80
C ASN A 50 -6.18 5.36 3.85
N ALA A 51 -6.31 4.43 2.90
CA ALA A 51 -7.48 4.37 2.02
C ALA A 51 -8.76 4.09 2.82
N GLN A 52 -8.71 3.20 3.80
CA GLN A 52 -9.85 2.85 4.64
C GLN A 52 -10.23 3.93 5.65
N GLU A 53 -9.24 4.63 6.18
CA GLU A 53 -9.46 5.70 7.15
C GLU A 53 -10.08 6.95 6.51
N PHE A 54 -9.69 7.27 5.27
CA PHE A 54 -10.17 8.47 4.59
C PHE A 54 -11.45 8.26 3.78
N ASN A 55 -11.64 7.09 3.18
CA ASN A 55 -12.76 6.85 2.27
C ASN A 55 -13.91 6.13 2.99
N MET A 56 -15.15 6.38 2.55
CA MET A 56 -16.33 5.72 3.13
C MET A 56 -16.28 4.20 2.90
N GLU A 57 -16.76 3.42 3.87
CA GLU A 57 -16.70 1.95 3.87
C GLU A 57 -17.32 1.30 2.61
N ASN A 58 -18.33 1.92 2.01
CA ASN A 58 -19.00 1.44 0.80
C ASN A 58 -18.44 2.01 -0.51
N SER A 59 -17.36 2.78 -0.45
CA SER A 59 -16.72 3.35 -1.64
C SER A 59 -15.83 2.32 -2.33
N THR A 60 -15.70 2.42 -3.65
CA THR A 60 -14.81 1.54 -4.43
C THR A 60 -13.38 1.56 -3.91
N ILE A 61 -12.85 2.72 -3.48
CA ILE A 61 -11.48 2.84 -2.97
C ILE A 61 -11.32 2.06 -1.65
N TYR A 62 -12.32 2.12 -0.78
CA TYR A 62 -12.32 1.35 0.46
C TYR A 62 -12.35 -0.16 0.18
N GLU A 63 -13.28 -0.62 -0.65
CA GLU A 63 -13.42 -2.04 -1.00
C GLU A 63 -12.16 -2.58 -1.71
N ASP A 64 -11.64 -1.84 -2.70
CA ASP A 64 -10.41 -2.20 -3.40
C ASP A 64 -9.21 -2.32 -2.45
N SER A 65 -9.16 -1.50 -1.40
CA SER A 65 -8.09 -1.58 -0.41
C SER A 65 -8.13 -2.87 0.42
N ILE A 66 -9.32 -3.40 0.72
CA ILE A 66 -9.50 -4.68 1.41
C ILE A 66 -9.05 -5.82 0.51
N ILE A 67 -9.49 -5.80 -0.75
CA ILE A 67 -9.09 -6.79 -1.75
C ILE A 67 -7.56 -6.78 -1.92
N LEU A 68 -6.96 -5.60 -2.00
CA LEU A 68 -5.51 -5.44 -2.11
C LEU A 68 -4.75 -6.03 -0.92
N GLN A 69 -5.23 -5.81 0.32
CA GLN A 69 -4.64 -6.45 1.50
C GLN A 69 -4.65 -7.97 1.35
N SER A 70 -5.82 -8.55 1.03
CA SER A 70 -5.97 -9.98 0.83
C SER A 70 -5.04 -10.52 -0.27
N VAL A 71 -4.97 -9.85 -1.42
CA VAL A 71 -4.08 -10.25 -2.52
C VAL A 71 -2.62 -10.23 -2.09
N PHE A 72 -2.19 -9.18 -1.36
CA PHE A 72 -0.83 -9.07 -0.88
C PHE A 72 -0.48 -10.17 0.13
N THR A 73 -1.31 -10.37 1.15
CA THR A 73 -1.09 -11.41 2.17
C THR A 73 -1.04 -12.80 1.55
N ASN A 74 -1.97 -13.12 0.64
CA ASN A 74 -1.96 -14.40 -0.07
C ASN A 74 -0.71 -14.60 -0.94
N ALA A 75 -0.26 -13.54 -1.63
CA ALA A 75 0.97 -13.62 -2.42
C ALA A 75 2.20 -13.86 -1.52
N ARG A 76 2.25 -13.19 -0.37
CA ARG A 76 3.31 -13.35 0.63
C ARG A 76 3.37 -14.77 1.20
N GLU A 77 2.22 -15.32 1.61
CA GLU A 77 2.16 -16.70 2.12
C GLU A 77 2.64 -17.72 1.07
N ARG A 78 2.28 -17.52 -0.19
CA ARG A 78 2.73 -18.40 -1.29
C ARG A 78 4.23 -18.31 -1.52
N ILE A 79 4.83 -17.14 -1.34
CA ILE A 79 6.29 -16.97 -1.39
C ILE A 79 6.94 -17.72 -0.21
N GLU A 80 6.40 -17.57 1.01
CA GLU A 80 6.91 -18.25 2.21
C GLU A 80 6.78 -19.78 2.12
N LYS A 81 5.73 -20.29 1.47
CA LYS A 81 5.54 -21.72 1.17
C LYS A 81 6.42 -22.23 0.02
N GLY A 82 7.07 -21.34 -0.73
CA GLY A 82 7.89 -21.69 -1.90
C GLY A 82 7.08 -21.96 -3.17
N ASP A 83 5.78 -21.65 -3.20
CA ASP A 83 4.91 -21.83 -4.36
C ASP A 83 5.21 -20.84 -5.49
N ILE A 84 5.88 -19.73 -5.17
CA ILE A 84 6.32 -18.72 -6.13
C ILE A 84 7.85 -18.67 -6.08
N PRO A 85 8.56 -19.08 -7.14
CA PRO A 85 10.02 -19.00 -7.17
C PRO A 85 10.44 -17.54 -7.16
N ILE A 86 11.17 -17.13 -6.11
CA ILE A 86 11.84 -15.84 -6.08
C ILE A 86 13.01 -15.94 -7.06
N SER A 87 12.96 -15.19 -8.15
CA SER A 87 14.06 -15.11 -9.10
C SER A 87 15.28 -14.52 -8.38
N SER A 88 16.29 -15.35 -8.14
CA SER A 88 17.60 -14.98 -7.60
C SER A 88 18.40 -14.15 -8.58
#